data_AF-A0A392QXG0-F1
#
_entry.id   AF-A0A392QXG0-F1
#
_cell.length_a   1.000
_cell.length_b   1.000
_cell.length_c   1.000
_cell.angle_alpha   90.00
_cell.angle_beta   90.00
_cell.angle_gamma   90.00
#
_symmetry.space_group_name_H-M   'P 1'
#
loop_
_entity.id
_entity.type
_entity.pdbx_description
1 polymer ?
#
loop_
_entity_poly.entity_id
_entity_poly.type
_entity_poly.pdbx_seq_one_letter_code
_entity_poly.pdbx_strand_id
1 'polypeptide(L)' 'GWFIIRDTVPLVESARALTTQLKWEARVIEIESNSEEKLLICQKPFFKRHAS' A
#
# COMPACT_ATOMS: atom_id res chain seq x y z
N GLY A 1 -8.40 -3.01 -7.29
CA GLY A 1 -7.60 -4.25 -7.10
C GLY A 1 -6.79 -4.11 -5.83
N TRP A 2 -6.34 -5.22 -5.24
CA TRP A 2 -5.53 -5.19 -4.03
C TRP A 2 -4.04 -5.22 -4.36
N PHE A 3 -3.24 -4.47 -3.60
CA PHE A 3 -1.78 -4.52 -3.60
C PHE A 3 -1.32 -4.70 -2.16
N ILE A 4 -0.53 -5.74 -1.90
CA ILE A 4 -0.09 -6.12 -0.56
C ILE A 4 1.42 -6.31 -0.62
N ILE A 5 2.17 -5.59 0.20
CA ILE A 5 3.63 -5.70 0.29
C ILE A 5 4.05 -5.72 1.76
N ARG A 6 4.97 -6.62 2.10
CA ARG A 6 5.70 -6.64 3.37
C ARG A 6 7.13 -6.24 3.08
N ASP A 7 7.63 -5.26 3.80
CA ASP A 7 9.00 -4.78 3.66
C ASP A 7 9.43 -4.05 4.93
N THR A 8 10.67 -3.60 4.95
CA THR A 8 11.24 -2.74 5.99
C THR A 8 10.43 -1.45 6.16
N VAL A 9 10.43 -0.90 7.37
CA VAL A 9 9.70 0.35 7.70
C VAL A 9 10.00 1.48 6.69
N PRO A 10 11.25 1.80 6.31
CA PRO A 10 11.52 2.90 5.39
C PRO A 10 10.90 2.70 4.00
N LEU A 11 10.91 1.45 3.51
CA LEU A 11 10.36 1.10 2.20
C LEU A 11 8.83 1.11 2.22
N VAL A 12 8.21 0.60 3.29
CA VAL A 12 6.77 0.68 3.50
C VAL A 12 6.28 2.13 3.56
N GLU A 13 6.97 3.01 4.30
CA GLU A 13 6.61 4.42 4.38
C GLU A 13 6.77 5.15 3.04
N SER A 14 7.82 4.81 2.28
CA SER A 14 8.04 5.33 0.93
C SER A 14 6.92 4.89 -0.02
N ALA A 15 6.56 3.61 -0.01
CA ALA A 15 5.46 3.07 -0.81
C ALA A 15 4.12 3.69 -0.40
N ARG A 16 3.88 3.88 0.91
CA ARG A 16 2.68 4.55 1.42
C ARG A 16 2.56 5.97 0.84
N ALA A 17 3.63 6.75 0.88
CA ALA A 17 3.64 8.11 0.32
C ALA A 17 3.26 8.13 -1.17
N LEU A 18 3.81 7.20 -1.96
CA LEU A 18 3.47 7.05 -3.38
C LEU A 18 1.99 6.64 -3.58
N THR A 19 1.49 5.69 -2.80
CA THR A 19 0.10 5.23 -2.91
C THR A 19 -0.92 6.33 -2.56
N THR A 20 -0.59 7.21 -1.60
CA THR A 20 -1.40 8.40 -1.31
C THR A 20 -1.45 9.37 -2.48
N GLN A 21 -0.33 9.62 -3.18
CA GLN A 21 -0.30 10.46 -4.37
C GLN A 21 -1.17 9.89 -5.50
N LEU A 22 -1.22 8.56 -5.62
CA LEU A 22 -2.08 7.84 -6.56
C LEU A 22 -3.56 7.81 -6.14
N LYS A 23 -3.91 8.38 -4.97
CA LYS A 23 -5.25 8.36 -4.37
C LYS A 23 -5.78 6.95 -4.13
N TRP A 24 -4.88 6.01 -3.83
CA TRP A 24 -5.28 4.67 -3.40
C TRP A 24 -5.57 4.71 -1.91
N GLU A 25 -6.53 3.90 -1.47
CA GLU A 25 -6.62 3.64 -0.04
C GLU A 25 -5.38 2.86 0.39
N ALA A 26 -4.75 3.22 1.50
CA ALA A 26 -3.55 2.58 2.01
C ALA A 26 -3.64 2.41 3.53
N ARG A 27 -3.29 1.22 4.03
CA ARG A 27 -3.25 0.88 5.46
C ARG A 27 -1.93 0.18 5.76
N VAL A 28 -1.28 0.61 6.84
CA VAL A 28 -0.05 -0.03 7.35
C VAL A 28 -0.42 -0.85 8.58
N ILE A 29 0.07 -2.08 8.65
CA ILE A 29 -0.14 -3.02 9.75
C ILE A 29 1.22 -3.38 10.34
N GLU A 30 1.32 -3.32 11.66
CA GLU A 30 2.51 -3.74 12.40
C GLU A 30 2.60 -5.26 12.48
N ILE A 31 3.82 -5.78 12.48
CA ILE A 31 4.08 -7.21 12.61
C ILE A 31 4.57 -7.45 14.03
N GLU A 32 3.78 -8.15 14.84
CA GLU A 32 4.03 -8.33 16.29
C GLU A 32 5.42 -8.89 16.62
N SER A 33 6.01 -9.68 15.73
CA SER A 33 7.32 -10.32 15.91
C SER A 33 8.49 -9.65 15.20
N ASN A 34 8.25 -8.59 14.41
CA ASN A 34 9.32 -7.87 13.72
C ASN A 34 8.99 -6.38 13.59
N SER A 35 9.65 -5.55 14.41
CA SER A 35 9.50 -4.09 14.40
C SER A 35 10.21 -3.40 13.23
N GLU A 36 11.12 -4.09 12.54
CA GLU A 36 11.84 -3.55 11.40
C GLU A 36 11.04 -3.65 10.10
N GLU A 37 9.99 -4.48 10.07
CA GLU A 37 9.12 -4.69 8.92
C GLU A 37 7.68 -4.32 9.22
N LYS A 38 6.95 -3.92 8.18
CA LYS A 38 5.51 -3.66 8.24
C LYS A 38 4.82 -4.23 7.00
N LEU A 39 3.51 -4.37 7.09
CA LEU A 39 2.67 -4.75 5.95
C LEU A 39 1.91 -3.53 5.44
N LEU A 40 2.01 -3.22 4.16
CA LEU A 40 1.22 -2.22 3.47
C LEU A 40 0.14 -2.90 2.63
N ILE A 41 -1.12 -2.56 2.92
CA ILE A 41 -2.29 -3.00 2.15
C ILE A 41 -2.85 -1.78 1.43
N CYS A 42 -2.99 -1.87 0.11
CA CYS A 42 -3.58 -0.81 -0.71
C CYS A 42 -4.77 -1.28 -1.53
N GLN A 43 -5.79 -0.43 -1.63
CA GLN A 43 -6.92 -0.61 -2.53
C GLN A 43 -6.77 0.33 -3.73
N LYS A 44 -6.30 -0.23 -4.84
CA LYS A 44 -6.23 0.48 -6.13
C LYS A 44 -7.65 0.71 -6.64
N PRO A 45 -8.06 1.96 -6.91
CA PRO A 45 -9.36 2.25 -7.50
C PRO A 45 -9.44 1.61 -8.88
N PHE A 46 -10.56 0.96 -9.16
CA PHE A 46 -10.84 0.43 -10.49
C PHE A 46 -11.30 1.58 -11.37
N PHE A 47 -10.41 2.13 -12.18
CA PHE A 47 -10.84 2.99 -13.28
C PHE A 47 -11.52 2.10 -14.33
N LYS A 48 -12.84 2.19 -14.43
CA LYS A 48 -13.55 1.63 -15.58
C LYS A 48 -13.06 2.39 -16.80
N ARG A 49 -12.32 1.73 -17.69
CA ARG A 49 -12.09 2.26 -19.04
C ARG A 49 -13.47 2.29 -19.68
N HIS A 50 -14.02 3.48 -19.98
CA HIS A 50 -15.18 3.56 -20.84
C HIS A 50 -14.78 2.87 -22.17
N ALA A 51 -15.45 1.77 -22.48
CA ALA A 51 -15.35 1.17 -23.80
C ALA A 51 -16.09 2.10 -24.76
N SER A 52 -15.34 2.73 -25.65
CA SER A 52 -15.87 3.43 -26.83
C SER A 52 -16.46 2.43 -27.81
#